data_AF-A0A5P9PA17-F1
#
_entry.id   AF-A0A5P9PA17-F1
#
_cell.length_a   1.000
_cell.length_b   1.000
_cell.length_c   1.000
_cell.angle_alpha   90.00
_cell.angle_beta   90.00
_cell.angle_gamma   90.00
#
_symmetry.space_group_name_H-M   'P 1'
#
loop_
_entity.id
_entity.type
_entity.pdbx_description
1 polymer ?
#
loop_
_entity_poly.entity_id
_entity_poly.type
_entity_poly.pdbx_seq_one_letter_code
_entity_poly.pdbx_strand_id
1 'polypeptide(L)'
;MSGDQDRFNGDARILHQKAVRTPLPDLEAERVFHENMMTVAEGRERKAELLADPDVPLLQAYEMEFERVAESFKRRLRRIAGENYEDVAMAYFRGKRDDRIGELSSYYFEALWRIQQRTTVTDMIFFPLILRYPDSFTMNVRFATGYTTPESVRYESPEHLVEEFADEHKQTYYEESSYSQQEAAAYLKETAQIIREEFPDPDTTPFDERKYGGIVSAGGRRGTTFSSLLERVEPDRERFDTPVTEPTLVDAGEEARRTERELLCGGEVVL
;
A
#
# COMPACT_ATOMS: atom_id res chain seq x y z
N MET A 1 38.06 17.84 1.00
CA MET A 1 36.74 18.01 1.63
C MET A 1 35.86 16.88 1.10
N SER A 2 35.79 15.76 1.82
CA SER A 2 34.94 14.62 1.46
C SER A 2 33.56 14.86 2.07
N GLY A 3 32.57 15.08 1.22
CA GLY A 3 31.18 15.07 1.63
C GLY A 3 30.76 13.62 1.88
N ASP A 4 30.57 13.27 3.14
CA ASP A 4 29.72 12.13 3.48
C ASP A 4 28.31 12.47 2.99
N GLN A 5 27.93 11.91 1.85
CA GLN A 5 26.51 11.73 1.54
C GLN A 5 25.99 10.69 2.53
N ASP A 6 25.54 11.19 3.68
CA ASP A 6 24.87 10.45 4.74
C ASP A 6 23.72 9.66 4.11
N ARG A 7 23.93 8.37 3.87
CA ARG A 7 22.98 7.49 3.20
C ARG A 7 21.78 7.34 4.14
N PHE A 8 20.60 7.76 3.67
CA PHE A 8 19.37 7.64 4.45
C PHE A 8 19.08 6.16 4.76
N ASN A 9 19.03 5.83 6.06
CA ASN A 9 18.80 4.47 6.56
C ASN A 9 17.34 4.24 7.03
N GLY A 10 16.43 5.20 6.74
CA GLY A 10 15.06 5.16 7.20
C GLY A 10 14.86 5.65 8.64
N ASP A 11 13.65 6.10 8.95
CA ASP A 11 13.16 6.32 10.32
C ASP A 11 11.67 5.92 10.41
N ALA A 12 11.37 4.63 10.53
CA ALA A 12 9.98 4.16 10.51
C ALA A 12 9.19 4.48 11.78
N ARG A 13 9.79 5.14 12.79
CA ARG A 13 9.04 5.76 13.88
C ARG A 13 8.05 6.80 13.38
N ILE A 14 8.32 7.44 12.23
CA ILE A 14 7.39 8.39 11.61
C ILE A 14 6.11 7.70 11.09
N LEU A 15 6.20 6.42 10.72
CA LEU A 15 5.06 5.63 10.24
C LEU A 15 4.30 4.96 11.38
N HIS A 16 5.01 4.65 12.47
CA HIS A 16 4.49 3.84 13.57
C HIS A 16 3.27 4.48 14.24
N GLN A 17 2.13 3.76 14.19
CA GLN A 17 0.86 4.21 14.77
C GLN A 17 0.44 5.61 14.29
N LYS A 18 0.80 5.98 13.06
CA LYS A 18 0.45 7.27 12.45
C LYS A 18 -0.30 7.08 11.13
N ALA A 19 -1.21 8.00 10.84
CA ALA A 19 -1.93 8.06 9.58
C ALA A 19 -1.95 9.50 9.07
N VAL A 20 -2.03 9.68 7.75
CA VAL A 20 -2.27 11.00 7.17
C VAL A 20 -3.77 11.17 6.99
N ARG A 21 -4.38 12.13 7.70
CA ARG A 21 -5.76 12.57 7.45
C ARG A 21 -5.73 13.66 6.38
N THR A 22 -6.43 13.44 5.28
CA THR A 22 -6.50 14.36 4.14
C THR A 22 -7.94 14.89 3.99
N PRO A 23 -8.14 16.20 3.88
CA PRO A 23 -9.47 16.80 3.75
C PRO A 23 -10.13 16.45 2.40
N LEU A 24 -11.45 16.34 2.42
CA LEU A 24 -12.35 16.25 1.27
C LEU A 24 -13.39 17.41 1.39
N PRO A 25 -12.95 18.66 1.18
CA PRO A 25 -13.78 19.84 1.49
C PRO A 25 -14.95 20.05 0.53
N ASP A 26 -14.90 19.46 -0.66
CA ASP A 26 -15.87 19.63 -1.72
C ASP A 26 -15.92 18.41 -2.66
N LEU A 27 -16.89 18.44 -3.57
CA LEU A 27 -17.11 17.38 -4.56
C LEU A 27 -15.89 17.15 -5.46
N GLU A 28 -15.10 18.19 -5.75
CA GLU A 28 -13.93 18.06 -6.60
C GLU A 28 -12.82 17.27 -5.88
N ALA A 29 -12.61 17.55 -4.60
CA ALA A 29 -11.70 16.74 -3.78
C ALA A 29 -12.17 15.29 -3.66
N GLU A 30 -13.49 15.07 -3.56
CA GLU A 30 -14.06 13.72 -3.59
C GLU A 30 -13.80 13.01 -4.92
N ARG A 31 -13.93 13.69 -6.07
CA ARG A 31 -13.60 13.14 -7.39
C ARG A 31 -12.14 12.73 -7.50
N VAL A 32 -11.23 13.61 -7.09
CA VAL A 32 -9.78 13.32 -7.10
C VAL A 32 -9.46 12.11 -6.23
N PHE A 33 -10.13 11.96 -5.08
CA PHE A 33 -9.98 10.78 -4.24
C PHE A 33 -10.55 9.52 -4.92
N HIS A 34 -11.75 9.59 -5.48
CA HIS A 34 -12.36 8.48 -6.23
C HIS A 34 -11.46 8.03 -7.40
N GLU A 35 -10.98 8.94 -8.24
CA GLU A 35 -10.06 8.65 -9.35
C GLU A 35 -8.78 7.95 -8.87
N ASN A 36 -8.24 8.38 -7.73
CA ASN A 36 -7.10 7.72 -7.12
C ASN A 36 -7.43 6.27 -6.74
N MET A 37 -8.58 6.03 -6.12
CA MET A 37 -9.01 4.68 -5.76
C MET A 37 -9.33 3.81 -7.00
N MET A 38 -9.87 4.40 -8.07
CA MET A 38 -10.05 3.69 -9.34
C MET A 38 -8.72 3.28 -9.95
N THR A 39 -7.69 4.15 -9.87
CA THR A 39 -6.33 3.80 -10.32
C THR A 39 -5.75 2.63 -9.52
N VAL A 40 -6.04 2.53 -8.22
CA VAL A 40 -5.61 1.40 -7.38
C VAL A 40 -6.33 0.12 -7.80
N ALA A 41 -7.64 0.18 -8.04
CA ALA A 41 -8.43 -0.96 -8.50
C ALA A 41 -7.98 -1.47 -9.88
N GLU A 42 -7.78 -0.57 -10.85
CA GLU A 42 -7.22 -0.88 -12.16
C GLU A 42 -5.83 -1.49 -12.07
N GLY A 43 -5.01 -1.04 -11.11
CA GLY A 43 -3.70 -1.63 -10.82
C GLY A 43 -3.81 -3.11 -10.43
N ARG A 44 -4.81 -3.46 -9.62
CA ARG A 44 -5.06 -4.87 -9.24
C ARG A 44 -5.58 -5.69 -10.40
N GLU A 45 -6.52 -5.17 -11.19
CA GLU A 45 -7.03 -5.83 -12.40
C GLU A 45 -5.90 -6.08 -13.40
N ARG A 46 -5.04 -5.09 -13.63
CA ARG A 46 -3.90 -5.25 -14.52
C ARG A 46 -2.92 -6.31 -14.00
N LYS A 47 -2.68 -6.35 -12.69
CA LYS A 47 -1.87 -7.42 -12.09
C LYS A 47 -2.52 -8.79 -12.26
N ALA A 48 -3.84 -8.89 -12.12
CA ALA A 48 -4.57 -10.12 -12.40
C ALA A 48 -4.40 -10.59 -13.86
N GLU A 49 -4.50 -9.67 -14.83
CA GLU A 49 -4.26 -9.98 -16.24
C GLU A 49 -2.85 -10.54 -16.47
N LEU A 50 -1.83 -9.93 -15.84
CA LEU A 50 -0.44 -10.38 -15.97
C LEU A 50 -0.19 -11.72 -15.27
N LEU A 51 -0.86 -12.00 -14.14
CA LEU A 51 -0.76 -13.30 -13.45
C LEU A 51 -1.49 -14.43 -14.20
N ALA A 52 -2.52 -14.10 -14.98
CA ALA A 52 -3.24 -15.07 -15.78
C ALA A 52 -2.49 -15.45 -17.07
N ASP A 53 -1.49 -14.66 -17.47
CA ASP A 53 -0.67 -14.88 -18.67
C ASP A 53 0.58 -15.70 -18.33
N PRO A 54 0.66 -16.98 -18.73
CA PRO A 54 1.80 -17.85 -18.42
C PRO A 54 3.10 -17.42 -19.10
N ASP A 55 3.03 -16.56 -20.13
CA ASP A 55 4.19 -16.06 -20.86
C ASP A 55 4.77 -14.78 -20.22
N VAL A 56 4.09 -14.20 -19.23
CA VAL A 56 4.56 -13.01 -18.51
C VAL A 56 5.32 -13.43 -17.25
N PRO A 57 6.59 -12.99 -17.09
CA PRO A 57 7.33 -13.17 -15.85
C PRO A 57 6.59 -12.56 -14.65
N LEU A 58 6.40 -13.33 -13.58
CA LEU A 58 5.71 -12.85 -12.38
C LEU A 58 6.45 -11.64 -11.78
N LEU A 59 7.78 -11.61 -11.87
CA LEU A 59 8.56 -10.45 -11.42
C LEU A 59 8.12 -9.16 -12.13
N GLN A 60 7.85 -9.24 -13.44
CA GLN A 60 7.37 -8.09 -14.21
C GLN A 60 5.99 -7.63 -13.72
N ALA A 61 5.06 -8.56 -13.49
CA ALA A 61 3.75 -8.26 -12.93
C ALA A 61 3.84 -7.59 -11.56
N TYR A 62 4.77 -8.06 -10.74
CA TYR A 62 5.06 -7.51 -9.41
C TYR A 62 5.64 -6.09 -9.53
N GLU A 63 6.75 -5.89 -10.26
CA GLU A 63 7.44 -4.61 -10.42
C GLU A 63 6.52 -3.50 -10.97
N MET A 64 5.65 -3.82 -11.93
CA MET A 64 4.70 -2.85 -12.49
C MET A 64 3.71 -2.30 -11.44
N GLU A 65 3.26 -3.13 -10.49
CA GLU A 65 2.41 -2.68 -9.38
C GLU A 65 3.19 -1.72 -8.47
N PHE A 66 4.45 -2.05 -8.15
CA PHE A 66 5.31 -1.19 -7.31
C PHE A 66 5.57 0.16 -7.93
N GLU A 67 5.90 0.21 -9.21
CA GLU A 67 6.19 1.47 -9.90
C GLU A 67 5.00 2.42 -9.81
N ARG A 68 3.77 1.91 -9.96
CA ARG A 68 2.55 2.70 -9.82
C ARG A 68 2.35 3.21 -8.39
N VAL A 69 2.51 2.34 -7.38
CA VAL A 69 2.40 2.76 -5.98
C VAL A 69 3.47 3.80 -5.66
N ALA A 70 4.73 3.57 -6.02
CA ALA A 70 5.84 4.49 -5.82
C ALA A 70 5.60 5.85 -6.50
N GLU A 71 5.11 5.87 -7.74
CA GLU A 71 4.79 7.10 -8.44
C GLU A 71 3.64 7.86 -7.78
N SER A 72 2.63 7.17 -7.22
CA SER A 72 1.56 7.81 -6.47
C SER A 72 2.09 8.55 -5.22
N PHE A 73 3.06 7.96 -4.52
CA PHE A 73 3.73 8.58 -3.37
C PHE A 73 4.58 9.78 -3.81
N LYS A 74 5.36 9.65 -4.90
CA LYS A 74 6.14 10.76 -5.48
C LYS A 74 5.26 11.94 -5.89
N ARG A 75 4.13 11.70 -6.55
CA ARG A 75 3.17 12.76 -6.92
C ARG A 75 2.64 13.48 -5.68
N ARG A 76 2.34 12.75 -4.61
CA ARG A 76 1.85 13.36 -3.37
C ARG A 76 2.95 14.15 -2.65
N LEU A 77 4.18 13.64 -2.62
CA LEU A 77 5.35 14.36 -2.12
C LEU A 77 5.58 15.69 -2.87
N ARG A 78 5.55 15.66 -4.21
CA ARG A 78 5.66 16.87 -5.05
C ARG A 78 4.55 17.89 -4.75
N ARG A 79 3.31 17.43 -4.52
CA ARG A 79 2.19 18.33 -4.15
C ARG A 79 2.39 18.97 -2.76
N ILE A 80 3.00 18.27 -1.82
CA ILE A 80 3.18 18.75 -0.43
C ILE A 80 4.39 19.69 -0.33
N ALA A 81 5.52 19.32 -0.92
CA ALA A 81 6.82 19.99 -0.69
C ALA A 81 7.52 20.48 -1.97
N GLY A 82 6.91 20.33 -3.15
CA GLY A 82 7.53 20.64 -4.43
C GLY A 82 8.55 19.59 -4.87
N GLU A 83 9.30 19.87 -5.94
CA GLU A 83 10.29 18.92 -6.50
C GLU A 83 11.43 18.59 -5.53
N ASN A 84 11.73 19.46 -4.58
CA ASN A 84 12.77 19.26 -3.56
C ASN A 84 12.24 18.54 -2.30
N TYR A 85 11.22 17.68 -2.45
CA TYR A 85 10.59 16.98 -1.32
C TYR A 85 11.59 16.11 -0.53
N GLU A 86 12.63 15.60 -1.18
CA GLU A 86 13.69 14.81 -0.54
C GLU A 86 14.47 15.68 0.47
N ASP A 87 14.88 16.88 0.08
CA ASP A 87 15.59 17.81 0.97
C ASP A 87 14.73 18.22 2.16
N VAL A 88 13.42 18.40 1.93
CA VAL A 88 12.45 18.74 2.99
C VAL A 88 12.31 17.59 3.99
N ALA A 89 12.17 16.35 3.52
CA ALA A 89 12.11 15.16 4.38
C ALA A 89 13.42 14.98 5.16
N MET A 90 14.57 15.11 4.49
CA MET A 90 15.89 14.99 5.14
C MET A 90 16.16 16.10 6.15
N ALA A 91 15.67 17.33 5.92
CA ALA A 91 15.75 18.39 6.91
C ALA A 91 14.95 18.03 8.17
N TYR A 92 13.77 17.41 8.02
CA TYR A 92 12.97 16.94 9.15
C TYR A 92 13.68 15.84 9.94
N PHE A 93 14.16 14.78 9.27
CA PHE A 93 14.90 13.68 9.95
C PHE A 93 16.16 14.15 10.68
N ARG A 94 16.81 15.21 10.19
CA ARG A 94 17.98 15.82 10.84
C ARG A 94 17.63 16.80 11.97
N GLY A 95 16.35 16.96 12.30
CA GLY A 95 15.88 17.94 13.29
C GLY A 95 16.11 19.40 12.88
N LYS A 96 16.32 19.66 11.58
CA LYS A 96 16.52 21.02 11.03
C LYS A 96 15.22 21.67 10.57
N ARG A 97 14.12 20.92 10.59
CA ARG A 97 12.77 21.34 10.23
C ARG A 97 11.77 20.59 11.09
N ASP A 98 10.74 21.27 11.58
CA ASP A 98 9.75 20.72 12.53
C ASP A 98 8.31 21.17 12.20
N ASP A 99 8.06 21.58 10.95
CA ASP A 99 6.74 21.99 10.49
C ASP A 99 5.93 20.83 9.88
N ARG A 100 4.63 21.08 9.67
CA ARG A 100 3.66 20.15 9.07
C ARG A 100 4.13 19.62 7.71
N ILE A 101 4.77 20.46 6.90
CA ILE A 101 5.24 20.06 5.56
C ILE A 101 6.40 19.06 5.71
N GLY A 102 7.36 19.32 6.61
CA GLY A 102 8.45 18.41 6.93
C GLY A 102 7.96 17.08 7.47
N GLU A 103 6.99 17.10 8.38
CA GLU A 103 6.38 15.90 8.97
C GLU A 103 5.67 15.03 7.93
N LEU A 104 4.83 15.64 7.07
CA LEU A 104 4.16 14.88 6.01
C LEU A 104 5.14 14.38 4.96
N SER A 105 6.13 15.20 4.58
CA SER A 105 7.12 14.81 3.58
C SER A 105 7.96 13.65 4.09
N SER A 106 8.39 13.67 5.35
CA SER A 106 9.13 12.56 5.96
C SER A 106 8.28 11.29 6.04
N TYR A 107 6.99 11.38 6.41
CA TYR A 107 6.08 10.23 6.39
C TYR A 107 6.00 9.56 5.01
N TYR A 108 5.69 10.34 3.97
CA TYR A 108 5.58 9.79 2.62
C TYR A 108 6.92 9.35 2.03
N PHE A 109 8.02 10.01 2.38
CA PHE A 109 9.36 9.66 1.92
C PHE A 109 9.85 8.36 2.56
N GLU A 110 9.64 8.17 3.87
CA GLU A 110 9.92 6.88 4.54
C GLU A 110 9.10 5.75 3.91
N ALA A 111 7.81 5.98 3.69
CA ALA A 111 6.95 4.99 3.05
C ALA A 111 7.43 4.61 1.64
N LEU A 112 7.81 5.60 0.82
CA LEU A 112 8.37 5.38 -0.51
C LEU A 112 9.67 4.58 -0.43
N TRP A 113 10.56 4.91 0.49
CA TRP A 113 11.82 4.20 0.70
C TRP A 113 11.57 2.73 1.08
N ARG A 114 10.65 2.46 2.02
CA ARG A 114 10.28 1.09 2.43
C ARG A 114 9.61 0.30 1.29
N ILE A 115 8.74 0.93 0.49
CA ILE A 115 8.15 0.32 -0.71
C ILE A 115 9.26 -0.11 -1.69
N GLN A 116 10.29 0.72 -1.87
CA GLN A 116 11.43 0.39 -2.73
C GLN A 116 12.31 -0.71 -2.15
N GLN A 117 12.46 -0.81 -0.82
CA GLN A 117 13.19 -1.91 -0.18
C GLN A 117 12.50 -3.27 -0.41
N ARG A 118 11.15 -3.31 -0.40
CA ARG A 118 10.36 -4.55 -0.54
C ARG A 118 10.63 -5.35 -1.82
N THR A 119 11.13 -4.73 -2.90
CA THR A 119 11.50 -5.50 -4.12
C THR A 119 12.74 -6.36 -3.90
N THR A 120 13.59 -6.00 -2.95
CA THR A 120 14.87 -6.68 -2.67
C THR A 120 14.89 -7.41 -1.32
N VAL A 121 14.03 -7.03 -0.38
CA VAL A 121 13.92 -7.63 0.95
C VAL A 121 12.82 -8.68 0.98
N THR A 122 13.19 -9.96 1.18
CA THR A 122 12.25 -11.03 1.51
C THR A 122 11.73 -10.84 2.94
N ASP A 123 10.51 -11.32 3.22
CA ASP A 123 9.90 -11.29 4.56
C ASP A 123 9.49 -9.89 5.08
N MET A 124 9.03 -9.03 4.18
CA MET A 124 8.30 -7.80 4.52
C MET A 124 6.90 -7.75 3.88
N ILE A 125 5.88 -7.48 4.69
CA ILE A 125 4.51 -7.20 4.23
C ILE A 125 4.31 -5.69 4.16
N PHE A 126 3.85 -5.19 3.00
CA PHE A 126 3.26 -3.87 2.89
C PHE A 126 1.75 -3.98 3.15
N PHE A 127 1.25 -3.25 4.15
CA PHE A 127 -0.09 -3.43 4.69
C PHE A 127 -0.89 -2.12 4.90
N PRO A 128 -1.13 -1.32 3.84
CA PRO A 128 -1.77 -0.02 3.99
C PRO A 128 -3.26 -0.17 4.32
N LEU A 129 -3.77 0.78 5.11
CA LEU A 129 -5.18 0.94 5.45
C LEU A 129 -5.66 2.31 4.99
N ILE A 130 -6.76 2.33 4.24
CA ILE A 130 -7.40 3.54 3.73
C ILE A 130 -8.84 3.55 4.23
N LEU A 131 -9.21 4.61 4.94
CA LEU A 131 -10.55 4.79 5.49
C LEU A 131 -11.10 6.15 5.10
N ARG A 132 -12.33 6.18 4.59
CA ARG A 132 -13.07 7.37 4.22
C ARG A 132 -14.04 7.76 5.34
N TYR A 133 -14.11 9.05 5.58
CA TYR A 133 -15.00 9.74 6.51
C TYR A 133 -15.76 10.85 5.76
N PRO A 134 -16.79 11.49 6.35
CA PRO A 134 -17.65 12.41 5.62
C PRO A 134 -16.93 13.61 5.00
N ASP A 135 -15.86 14.09 5.64
CA ASP A 135 -15.12 15.30 5.25
C ASP A 135 -13.63 15.06 4.97
N SER A 136 -13.19 13.80 5.00
CA SER A 136 -11.78 13.45 4.93
C SER A 136 -11.57 11.97 4.68
N PHE A 137 -10.34 11.57 4.39
CA PHE A 137 -9.92 10.18 4.45
C PHE A 137 -8.60 10.06 5.21
N THR A 138 -8.32 8.88 5.75
CA THR A 138 -7.03 8.56 6.35
C THR A 138 -6.30 7.51 5.54
N MET A 139 -4.99 7.66 5.43
CA MET A 139 -4.09 6.64 4.89
C MET A 139 -3.02 6.29 5.92
N ASN A 140 -3.09 5.08 6.43
CA ASN A 140 -2.12 4.51 7.35
C ASN A 140 -1.23 3.52 6.60
N VAL A 141 0.02 3.91 6.36
CA VAL A 141 1.03 3.11 5.66
C VAL A 141 1.75 2.30 6.72
N ARG A 142 1.74 0.98 6.55
CA ARG A 142 2.32 0.05 7.52
C ARG A 142 3.19 -0.99 6.83
N PHE A 143 4.22 -1.41 7.54
CA PHE A 143 5.09 -2.51 7.17
C PHE A 143 5.22 -3.45 8.36
N ALA A 144 5.15 -4.75 8.11
CA ALA A 144 5.29 -5.77 9.14
C ALA A 144 6.24 -6.87 8.70
N THR A 145 6.88 -7.52 9.67
CA THR A 145 7.70 -8.71 9.41
C THR A 145 6.84 -9.84 8.88
N GLY A 146 7.41 -10.67 8.01
CA GLY A 146 6.72 -11.80 7.39
C GLY A 146 6.31 -11.48 5.96
N TYR A 147 5.54 -12.37 5.34
CA TYR A 147 5.24 -12.26 3.91
C TYR A 147 3.79 -12.60 3.55
N THR A 148 2.95 -12.98 4.52
CA THR A 148 1.55 -13.41 4.29
C THR A 148 0.71 -13.13 5.54
N THR A 149 -0.59 -12.99 5.33
CA THR A 149 -1.62 -13.07 6.39
C THR A 149 -2.30 -14.45 6.35
N PRO A 150 -3.15 -14.81 7.33
CA PRO A 150 -3.97 -16.04 7.27
C PRO A 150 -4.88 -16.12 6.06
N GLU A 151 -5.44 -14.98 5.65
CA GLU A 151 -6.45 -14.89 4.60
C GLU A 151 -5.85 -14.57 3.22
N SER A 152 -4.53 -14.38 3.13
CA SER A 152 -3.88 -14.05 1.86
C SER A 152 -3.99 -15.20 0.87
N VAL A 153 -4.33 -14.89 -0.39
CA VAL A 153 -4.04 -15.80 -1.50
C VAL A 153 -2.53 -15.86 -1.70
N ARG A 154 -2.02 -17.06 -1.97
CA ARG A 154 -0.60 -17.31 -2.18
C ARG A 154 -0.39 -17.87 -3.58
N TYR A 155 0.69 -17.45 -4.20
CA TYR A 155 1.03 -17.88 -5.55
C TYR A 155 2.54 -17.86 -5.73
N GLU A 156 3.06 -18.76 -6.54
CA GLU A 156 4.51 -18.98 -6.65
C GLU A 156 5.06 -18.57 -8.01
N SER A 157 6.33 -18.19 -8.03
CA SER A 157 7.07 -17.85 -9.23
C SER A 157 8.16 -18.89 -9.51
N PRO A 158 8.05 -19.65 -10.61
CA PRO A 158 9.08 -20.61 -11.02
C PRO A 158 10.44 -19.97 -11.25
N GLU A 159 10.44 -18.72 -11.72
CA GLU A 159 11.64 -17.95 -12.08
C GLU A 159 12.52 -17.60 -10.87
N HIS A 160 11.95 -17.63 -9.68
CA HIS A 160 12.65 -17.33 -8.43
C HIS A 160 13.22 -18.58 -7.75
N LEU A 161 13.04 -19.74 -8.35
CA LEU A 161 13.57 -20.99 -7.84
C LEU A 161 15.09 -21.02 -8.07
N VAL A 162 15.85 -21.07 -6.99
CA VAL A 162 17.33 -21.12 -7.03
C VAL A 162 17.84 -22.55 -7.23
N GLU A 163 17.00 -23.55 -6.94
CA GLU A 163 17.36 -24.97 -7.01
C GLU A 163 17.17 -25.55 -8.42
N GLU A 164 18.14 -26.32 -8.90
CA GLU A 164 18.02 -27.08 -10.14
C GLU A 164 17.30 -28.42 -9.86
N PHE A 165 16.03 -28.50 -10.26
CA PHE A 165 15.30 -29.77 -10.28
C PHE A 165 15.60 -30.59 -11.53
N ALA A 166 15.40 -31.91 -11.45
CA ALA A 166 15.29 -32.74 -12.65
C ALA A 166 14.12 -32.26 -13.52
N ASP A 167 14.23 -32.41 -14.84
CA ASP A 167 13.32 -31.79 -15.82
C ASP A 167 11.83 -32.09 -15.57
N GLU A 168 11.48 -33.32 -15.16
CA GLU A 168 10.11 -33.71 -14.84
C GLU A 168 9.55 -32.95 -13.61
N HIS A 169 10.36 -32.77 -12.56
CA HIS A 169 9.96 -32.02 -11.37
C HIS A 169 9.83 -30.52 -11.65
N LYS A 170 10.65 -29.98 -12.57
CA LYS A 170 10.57 -28.60 -13.01
C LYS A 170 9.28 -28.31 -13.78
N GLN A 171 8.84 -29.24 -14.63
CA GLN A 171 7.59 -29.12 -15.35
C GLN A 171 6.38 -29.13 -14.41
N THR A 172 6.31 -30.10 -13.49
CA THR A 172 5.22 -30.15 -12.50
C THR A 172 5.16 -28.87 -11.66
N TYR A 173 6.30 -28.39 -11.17
CA TYR A 173 6.35 -27.15 -10.39
C TYR A 173 5.91 -25.91 -11.18
N TYR A 174 6.24 -25.84 -12.48
CA TYR A 174 5.77 -24.77 -13.35
C TYR A 174 4.25 -24.82 -13.53
N GLU A 175 3.68 -26.01 -13.76
CA GLU A 175 2.23 -26.21 -13.92
C GLU A 175 1.47 -25.84 -12.63
N GLU A 176 1.95 -26.28 -11.47
CA GLU A 176 1.38 -25.93 -10.15
C GLU A 176 1.47 -24.43 -9.86
N SER A 177 2.62 -23.82 -10.19
CA SER A 177 2.79 -22.37 -10.03
C SER A 177 1.83 -21.60 -10.92
N SER A 178 1.69 -21.99 -12.19
CA SER A 178 0.75 -21.36 -13.13
C SER A 178 -0.70 -21.48 -12.64
N TYR A 179 -1.08 -22.64 -12.11
CA TYR A 179 -2.40 -22.82 -11.50
C TYR A 179 -2.62 -21.87 -10.32
N SER A 180 -1.67 -21.79 -9.38
CA SER A 180 -1.77 -20.86 -8.23
C SER A 180 -1.82 -19.38 -8.65
N GLN A 181 -1.13 -19.01 -9.73
CA GLN A 181 -1.16 -17.66 -10.30
C GLN A 181 -2.52 -17.35 -10.93
N GLN A 182 -3.17 -18.31 -11.59
CA GLN A 182 -4.53 -18.16 -12.12
C GLN A 182 -5.56 -17.99 -10.99
N GLU A 183 -5.45 -18.75 -9.90
CA GLU A 183 -6.31 -18.56 -8.72
C GLU A 183 -6.11 -17.17 -8.10
N ALA A 184 -4.84 -16.74 -7.96
CA ALA A 184 -4.54 -15.39 -7.50
C ALA A 184 -5.07 -14.31 -8.45
N ALA A 185 -4.98 -14.50 -9.77
CA ALA A 185 -5.54 -13.59 -10.76
C ALA A 185 -7.05 -13.42 -10.58
N ALA A 186 -7.79 -14.52 -10.41
CA ALA A 186 -9.23 -14.49 -10.14
C ALA A 186 -9.54 -13.70 -8.85
N TYR A 187 -8.81 -13.97 -7.77
CA TYR A 187 -8.95 -13.26 -6.51
C TYR A 187 -8.64 -11.76 -6.63
N LEU A 188 -7.57 -11.37 -7.34
CA LEU A 188 -7.20 -9.96 -7.52
C LEU A 188 -8.26 -9.20 -8.32
N LYS A 189 -8.84 -9.84 -9.35
CA LYS A 189 -9.92 -9.26 -10.15
C LYS A 189 -11.20 -9.08 -9.33
N GLU A 190 -11.58 -10.07 -8.53
CA GLU A 190 -12.74 -9.98 -7.64
C GLU A 190 -12.54 -8.90 -6.58
N THR A 191 -11.37 -8.86 -5.93
CA THR A 191 -11.11 -7.87 -4.87
C THR A 191 -10.92 -6.45 -5.38
N ALA A 192 -10.62 -6.22 -6.66
CA ALA A 192 -10.65 -4.88 -7.24
C ALA A 192 -12.05 -4.26 -7.16
N GLN A 193 -13.10 -5.07 -7.28
CA GLN A 193 -14.49 -4.64 -7.15
C GLN A 193 -14.81 -4.09 -5.75
N ILE A 194 -14.19 -4.64 -4.70
CA ILE A 194 -14.34 -4.12 -3.32
C ILE A 194 -13.94 -2.64 -3.27
N ILE A 195 -12.84 -2.25 -3.91
CA ILE A 195 -12.39 -0.85 -3.94
C ILE A 195 -13.45 0.04 -4.62
N ARG A 196 -14.08 -0.44 -5.69
CA ARG A 196 -15.10 0.32 -6.43
C ARG A 196 -16.37 0.54 -5.62
N GLU A 197 -16.72 -0.44 -4.79
CA GLU A 197 -17.89 -0.38 -3.92
C GLU A 197 -17.64 0.47 -2.67
N GLU A 198 -16.45 0.38 -2.07
CA GLU A 198 -16.09 1.16 -0.88
C GLU A 198 -15.80 2.64 -1.19
N PHE A 199 -15.46 2.96 -2.44
CA PHE A 199 -15.17 4.32 -2.89
C PHE A 199 -15.92 4.65 -4.19
N PRO A 200 -17.27 4.68 -4.14
CA PRO A 200 -18.09 4.83 -5.32
C PRO A 200 -17.99 6.25 -5.90
N ASP A 201 -18.42 6.41 -7.15
CA ASP A 201 -18.37 7.67 -7.88
C ASP A 201 -19.23 8.75 -7.17
N PRO A 202 -18.64 9.88 -6.76
CA PRO A 202 -19.35 10.92 -6.04
C PRO A 202 -20.35 11.72 -6.90
N ASP A 203 -20.26 11.65 -8.23
CA ASP A 203 -21.19 12.31 -9.15
C ASP A 203 -22.51 11.55 -9.31
N THR A 204 -22.47 10.22 -9.10
CA THR A 204 -23.62 9.33 -9.31
C THR A 204 -24.17 8.74 -8.02
N THR A 205 -23.37 8.73 -6.94
CA THR A 205 -23.76 8.13 -5.65
C THR A 205 -24.14 9.21 -4.63
N PRO A 206 -25.30 9.13 -3.95
CA PRO A 206 -25.67 10.07 -2.90
C PRO A 206 -24.68 10.13 -1.75
N PHE A 207 -24.56 11.31 -1.10
CA PHE A 207 -23.53 11.53 -0.06
C PHE A 207 -23.69 10.58 1.12
N ASP A 208 -24.92 10.36 1.56
CA ASP A 208 -25.22 9.49 2.69
C ASP A 208 -24.81 8.03 2.47
N GLU A 209 -24.74 7.59 1.21
CA GLU A 209 -24.32 6.24 0.82
C GLU A 209 -22.81 6.12 0.65
N ARG A 210 -22.11 7.19 0.25
CA ARG A 210 -20.66 7.17 -0.03
C ARG A 210 -19.79 7.78 1.08
N LYS A 211 -20.35 8.41 2.10
CA LYS A 211 -19.60 9.18 3.12
C LYS A 211 -18.69 8.34 4.02
N TYR A 212 -18.85 7.02 4.02
CA TYR A 212 -17.98 6.07 4.70
C TYR A 212 -17.57 4.96 3.73
N GLY A 213 -16.39 4.41 3.96
CA GLY A 213 -15.87 3.26 3.23
C GLY A 213 -14.45 2.98 3.68
N GLY A 214 -13.97 1.76 3.46
CA GLY A 214 -12.63 1.44 3.89
C GLY A 214 -12.11 0.13 3.36
N ILE A 215 -10.80 0.10 3.12
CA ILE A 215 -10.08 -1.09 2.71
C ILE A 215 -8.78 -1.24 3.48
N VAL A 216 -8.40 -2.49 3.69
CA VAL A 216 -7.04 -2.87 4.04
C VAL A 216 -6.50 -3.81 2.98
N SER A 217 -5.23 -3.68 2.65
CA SER A 217 -4.57 -4.61 1.73
C SER A 217 -3.28 -5.13 2.33
N ALA A 218 -2.88 -6.35 1.97
CA ALA A 218 -1.59 -6.93 2.29
C ALA A 218 -0.91 -7.41 1.02
N GLY A 219 0.41 -7.24 0.97
CA GLY A 219 1.23 -7.95 0.00
C GLY A 219 2.62 -8.16 0.54
N GLY A 220 3.13 -9.38 0.38
CA GLY A 220 4.48 -9.75 0.78
C GLY A 220 5.09 -10.78 -0.17
N ARG A 221 6.35 -11.14 0.10
CA ARG A 221 7.12 -12.11 -0.66
C ARG A 221 8.11 -12.83 0.23
N ARG A 222 8.25 -14.15 0.05
CA ARG A 222 9.30 -14.97 0.65
C ARG A 222 9.78 -16.00 -0.36
N GLY A 223 11.04 -15.90 -0.77
CA GLY A 223 11.59 -16.78 -1.82
C GLY A 223 10.76 -16.69 -3.11
N THR A 224 10.22 -17.83 -3.53
CA THR A 224 9.35 -17.97 -4.71
C THR A 224 7.90 -17.62 -4.44
N THR A 225 7.47 -17.58 -3.18
CA THR A 225 6.06 -17.39 -2.80
C THR A 225 5.73 -15.90 -2.63
N PHE A 226 4.65 -15.47 -3.26
CA PHE A 226 4.05 -14.15 -3.15
C PHE A 226 2.70 -14.27 -2.46
N SER A 227 2.26 -13.19 -1.84
CA SER A 227 0.94 -13.13 -1.20
C SER A 227 0.19 -11.86 -1.59
N SER A 228 -1.13 -11.94 -1.54
CA SER A 228 -2.00 -10.78 -1.71
C SER A 228 -3.27 -10.93 -0.87
N LEU A 229 -3.69 -9.82 -0.28
CA LEU A 229 -4.94 -9.69 0.47
C LEU A 229 -5.57 -8.34 0.15
N LEU A 230 -6.89 -8.29 0.09
CA LEU A 230 -7.66 -7.06 0.23
C LEU A 230 -8.99 -7.37 0.90
N GLU A 231 -9.33 -6.59 1.93
CA GLU A 231 -10.57 -6.72 2.69
C GLU A 231 -11.25 -5.38 2.91
N ARG A 232 -12.57 -5.41 3.10
CA ARG A 232 -13.36 -4.26 3.55
C ARG A 232 -13.08 -3.95 5.01
N VAL A 233 -13.08 -2.68 5.35
CA VAL A 233 -12.90 -2.22 6.73
C VAL A 233 -13.90 -1.11 7.02
N GLU A 234 -14.82 -1.35 7.95
CA GLU A 234 -15.74 -0.31 8.37
C GLU A 234 -15.00 0.72 9.26
N PRO A 235 -15.05 2.03 8.91
CA PRO A 235 -14.45 3.09 9.70
C PRO A 235 -15.27 3.40 10.96
N ASP A 236 -14.56 3.77 12.04
CA ASP A 236 -15.13 4.32 13.25
C ASP A 236 -15.72 5.72 12.98
N ARG A 237 -17.04 5.79 12.99
CA ARG A 237 -17.80 7.00 12.64
C ARG A 237 -17.63 8.12 13.65
N GLU A 238 -17.16 7.82 14.86
CA GLU A 238 -16.95 8.79 15.95
C GLU A 238 -15.48 9.22 16.05
N ARG A 239 -14.61 8.77 15.13
CA ARG A 239 -13.17 9.05 15.20
C ARG A 239 -12.84 10.55 15.11
N PHE A 240 -13.63 11.33 14.37
CA PHE A 240 -13.35 12.74 14.13
C PHE A 240 -14.59 13.61 14.36
N ASP A 241 -14.52 14.46 15.39
CA ASP A 241 -15.57 15.43 15.72
C ASP A 241 -15.33 16.81 15.11
N THR A 242 -14.13 17.05 14.56
CA THR A 242 -13.74 18.34 13.99
C THR A 242 -13.26 18.16 12.55
N PRO A 243 -13.70 19.02 11.63
CA PRO A 243 -13.19 19.03 10.27
C PRO A 243 -11.71 19.35 10.20
N VAL A 244 -11.06 18.77 9.19
CA VAL A 244 -9.67 19.07 8.85
C VAL A 244 -9.65 19.94 7.60
N THR A 245 -8.78 20.95 7.57
CA THR A 245 -8.66 21.88 6.44
C THR A 245 -7.42 21.64 5.59
N GLU A 246 -6.41 20.98 6.17
CA GLU A 246 -5.15 20.68 5.50
C GLU A 246 -4.72 19.24 5.82
N PRO A 247 -4.01 18.54 4.92
CA PRO A 247 -3.45 17.24 5.26
C PRO A 247 -2.64 17.32 6.55
N THR A 248 -2.85 16.39 7.47
CA THR A 248 -2.16 16.38 8.77
C THR A 248 -1.89 14.96 9.22
N LEU A 249 -0.83 14.78 10.00
CA LEU A 249 -0.58 13.52 10.67
C LEU A 249 -1.51 13.41 11.89
N VAL A 250 -2.09 12.23 12.08
CA VAL A 250 -2.93 11.86 13.22
C VAL A 250 -2.50 10.50 13.73
N ASP A 251 -2.91 10.16 14.95
CA ASP A 251 -2.73 8.80 15.46
C ASP A 251 -3.55 7.80 14.64
N ALA A 252 -3.02 6.60 14.49
CA ALA A 252 -3.71 5.48 13.86
C ALA A 252 -5.01 5.16 14.63
N GLY A 253 -6.07 4.83 13.87
CA GLY A 253 -7.37 4.48 14.44
C GLY A 253 -7.39 3.08 15.04
N GLU A 254 -8.47 2.73 15.74
CA GLU A 254 -8.63 1.38 16.30
C GLU A 254 -8.69 0.31 15.21
N GLU A 255 -9.15 0.66 14.00
CA GLU A 255 -9.15 -0.22 12.83
C GLU A 255 -7.73 -0.66 12.45
N ALA A 256 -6.73 0.21 12.65
CA ALA A 256 -5.33 -0.14 12.43
C ALA A 256 -4.88 -1.23 13.41
N ARG A 257 -5.20 -1.08 14.70
CA ARG A 257 -4.87 -2.08 15.73
C ARG A 257 -5.66 -3.38 15.53
N ARG A 258 -6.93 -3.29 15.17
CA ARG A 258 -7.79 -4.45 14.88
C ARG A 258 -7.21 -5.26 13.73
N THR A 259 -6.96 -4.62 12.58
CA THR A 259 -6.41 -5.30 11.39
C THR A 259 -5.00 -5.84 11.63
N GLU A 260 -4.18 -5.16 12.43
CA GLU A 260 -2.88 -5.69 12.86
C GLU A 260 -3.02 -6.98 13.68
N ARG A 261 -3.90 -7.00 14.70
CA ARG A 261 -4.15 -8.19 15.52
C ARG A 261 -4.70 -9.36 14.71
N GLU A 262 -5.63 -9.08 13.81
CA GLU A 262 -6.33 -10.10 13.02
C GLU A 262 -5.45 -10.68 11.90
N LEU A 263 -4.68 -9.82 11.21
CA LEU A 263 -4.05 -10.21 9.95
C LEU A 263 -2.55 -10.47 10.04
N LEU A 264 -1.85 -9.96 11.06
CA LEU A 264 -0.39 -10.12 11.16
C LEU A 264 0.06 -11.32 11.98
N CYS A 265 -0.82 -12.09 12.64
CA CYS A 265 -0.50 -13.34 13.34
C CYS A 265 0.78 -13.33 14.20
N GLY A 266 1.06 -12.22 14.89
CA GLY A 266 2.25 -12.07 15.72
C GLY A 266 3.51 -11.59 14.99
N GLY A 267 3.40 -11.25 13.70
CA GLY A 267 4.40 -10.44 13.00
C GLY A 267 4.46 -9.04 13.61
N GLU A 268 5.68 -8.57 13.89
CA GLU A 268 5.89 -7.25 14.47
C GLU A 268 5.89 -6.19 13.37
N VAL A 269 5.28 -5.03 13.64
CA VAL A 269 5.41 -3.85 12.77
C VAL A 269 6.89 -3.48 12.70
N VAL A 270 7.43 -3.36 11.47
CA VAL A 270 8.85 -3.05 11.27
C VAL A 270 9.06 -1.56 11.53
N LEU A 271 9.56 -1.25 12.72
CA LEU A 271 9.99 0.09 13.14
C LEU A 271 11.31 0.54 12.51
#